data_AF-S4XPC3-F1
#
_entry.id   AF-S4XPC3-F1
#
_cell.length_a   1.000
_cell.length_b   1.000
_cell.length_c   1.000
_cell.angle_alpha   90.00
_cell.angle_beta   90.00
_cell.angle_gamma   90.00
#
_symmetry.space_group_name_H-M   'P 1'
#
loop_
_entity.id
_entity.type
_entity.pdbx_description
1 polymer ?
#
loop_
_entity_poly.entity_id
_entity_poly.type
_entity_poly.pdbx_seq_one_letter_code
_entity_poly.pdbx_strand_id
1 'polypeptide(L)'
;MSDLNDEELRALLPGMRRFAASLTRDASAADDLVQSCLEKTLSRWQTKRPEGSLKAWLYAIMVRQFLDGRRRAGRVRRLLEAFGVRAEGEHPGEEAVLARSSLGAFDKLSVDHRAVLLLVTVEGFSYQEAAQALDVPIGTVMSRLSRAREAYRALTEAEPAPARIRRVK
;
A
#
# COMPACT_ATOMS: atom_id res chain seq x y z
N MET A 1 -28.88 -7.46 -9.83
CA MET A 1 -27.52 -7.00 -10.20
C MET A 1 -27.50 -5.47 -10.34
N SER A 2 -28.17 -4.75 -9.45
CA SER A 2 -28.10 -3.28 -9.38
C SER A 2 -27.23 -2.92 -8.19
N ASP A 3 -26.55 -1.78 -8.28
CA ASP A 3 -25.90 -1.03 -7.19
C ASP A 3 -24.39 -1.20 -7.05
N LEU A 4 -23.69 -1.90 -7.96
CA LEU A 4 -22.27 -1.63 -8.13
C LEU A 4 -22.18 -0.32 -8.92
N ASN A 5 -21.94 0.78 -8.22
CA ASN A 5 -21.82 2.10 -8.83
C ASN A 5 -20.52 2.13 -9.66
N ASP A 6 -20.60 1.64 -10.90
CA ASP A 6 -19.47 1.49 -11.82
C ASP A 6 -18.75 2.83 -12.04
N GLU A 7 -19.51 3.94 -12.02
CA GLU A 7 -18.97 5.29 -12.11
C GLU A 7 -18.10 5.64 -10.89
N GLU A 8 -18.60 5.38 -9.68
CA GLU A 8 -17.83 5.61 -8.44
C GLU A 8 -16.59 4.70 -8.38
N LEU A 9 -16.72 3.44 -8.80
CA LEU A 9 -15.58 2.53 -8.87
C LEU A 9 -14.51 3.05 -9.85
N ARG A 10 -14.92 3.44 -11.06
CA ARG A 10 -14.03 4.02 -12.08
C ARG A 10 -13.34 5.29 -11.59
N ALA A 11 -14.05 6.14 -10.86
CA ALA A 11 -13.47 7.34 -10.27
C ALA A 11 -12.38 7.02 -9.24
N LEU A 12 -12.47 5.88 -8.55
CA LEU A 12 -11.47 5.45 -7.56
C LEU A 12 -10.24 4.76 -8.17
N LEU A 13 -10.36 4.15 -9.37
CA LEU A 13 -9.29 3.37 -10.00
C LEU A 13 -7.94 4.12 -10.13
N PRO A 14 -7.89 5.40 -10.58
CA PRO A 14 -6.62 6.10 -10.68
C PRO A 14 -5.93 6.28 -9.32
N GLY A 15 -6.71 6.54 -8.27
CA GLY A 15 -6.20 6.64 -6.90
C GLY A 15 -5.65 5.30 -6.41
N MET A 16 -6.42 4.22 -6.61
CA MET A 16 -6.02 2.86 -6.22
C MET A 16 -4.70 2.45 -6.89
N ARG A 17 -4.52 2.73 -8.18
CA ARG A 17 -3.27 2.45 -8.90
C ARG A 17 -2.09 3.22 -8.34
N ARG A 18 -2.23 4.53 -8.10
CA ARG A 18 -1.15 5.34 -7.49
C ARG A 18 -0.78 4.84 -6.09
N PHE A 19 -1.79 4.47 -5.30
CA PHE A 19 -1.59 3.92 -3.97
C PHE A 19 -0.88 2.56 -4.03
N ALA A 20 -1.32 1.65 -4.89
CA ALA A 20 -0.72 0.34 -5.10
C ALA A 20 0.73 0.45 -5.57
N ALA A 21 1.02 1.34 -6.53
CA ALA A 21 2.38 1.63 -6.99
C ALA A 21 3.28 2.13 -5.85
N SER A 22 2.76 3.02 -5.01
CA SER A 22 3.48 3.55 -3.85
C SER A 22 3.75 2.48 -2.77
N LEU A 23 2.87 1.47 -2.65
CA LEU A 23 3.05 0.36 -1.70
C LEU A 23 4.04 -0.70 -2.18
N THR A 24 3.84 -1.17 -3.41
CA THR A 24 4.55 -2.29 -4.04
C THR A 24 5.94 -1.89 -4.54
N ARG A 25 6.09 -0.64 -4.99
CA ARG A 25 7.27 -0.11 -5.69
C ARG A 25 7.58 -0.84 -7.00
N ASP A 26 6.57 -1.47 -7.59
CA ASP A 26 6.67 -2.21 -8.84
C ASP A 26 5.36 -2.01 -9.60
N ALA A 27 5.45 -1.55 -10.85
CA ALA A 27 4.27 -1.20 -11.63
C ALA A 27 3.42 -2.44 -11.97
N SER A 28 4.05 -3.57 -12.29
CA SER A 28 3.34 -4.82 -12.59
C SER A 28 2.64 -5.35 -11.34
N ALA A 29 3.35 -5.41 -10.22
CA ALA A 29 2.79 -5.85 -8.95
C ALA A 29 1.67 -4.91 -8.44
N ALA A 30 1.75 -3.61 -8.78
CA ALA A 30 0.70 -2.65 -8.47
C ALA A 30 -0.58 -2.94 -9.27
N ASP A 31 -0.46 -3.17 -10.58
CA ASP A 31 -1.60 -3.51 -11.42
C ASP A 31 -2.23 -4.84 -11.01
N ASP A 32 -1.41 -5.86 -10.71
CA ASP A 32 -1.87 -7.15 -10.20
C ASP A 32 -2.61 -7.01 -8.86
N LEU A 33 -2.11 -6.17 -7.97
CA LEU A 33 -2.75 -5.88 -6.68
C LEU A 33 -4.10 -5.19 -6.86
N VAL A 34 -4.19 -4.23 -7.79
CA VAL A 34 -5.47 -3.55 -8.09
C VAL A 34 -6.46 -4.55 -8.70
N GLN A 35 -6.04 -5.36 -9.67
CA GLN A 35 -6.89 -6.37 -10.28
C GLN A 35 -7.41 -7.36 -9.23
N SER A 36 -6.53 -7.93 -8.42
CA SER A 36 -6.89 -8.87 -7.34
C SER A 36 -7.82 -8.23 -6.30
N CYS A 37 -7.65 -6.92 -6.03
CA CYS A 37 -8.55 -6.16 -5.17
C CYS A 37 -9.96 -6.09 -5.77
N LEU A 38 -10.08 -5.75 -7.05
CA LEU A 38 -11.35 -5.63 -7.74
C LEU A 38 -12.07 -6.98 -7.84
N GLU A 39 -11.37 -8.05 -8.24
CA GLU A 39 -11.92 -9.40 -8.29
C GLU A 39 -12.49 -9.83 -6.93
N LYS A 40 -11.72 -9.62 -5.85
CA LYS A 40 -12.16 -9.94 -4.50
C LYS A 40 -13.34 -9.07 -4.06
N THR A 41 -13.36 -7.80 -4.47
CA THR A 41 -14.46 -6.88 -4.18
C THR A 41 -15.74 -7.34 -4.86
N LEU A 42 -15.68 -7.66 -6.16
CA LEU A 42 -16.81 -8.19 -6.92
C LEU A 42 -17.36 -9.48 -6.29
N SER A 43 -16.47 -10.40 -5.89
CA SER A 43 -16.87 -11.65 -5.22
C SER A 43 -17.53 -11.44 -3.85
N ARG A 44 -17.28 -10.29 -3.20
CA ARG A 44 -17.73 -9.97 -1.84
C ARG A 44 -18.72 -8.82 -1.79
N TRP A 45 -19.24 -8.37 -2.93
CA TRP A 45 -20.07 -7.17 -3.02
C TRP A 45 -21.24 -7.18 -2.02
N GLN A 46 -21.90 -8.32 -1.88
CA GLN A 46 -23.05 -8.49 -0.97
C GLN A 46 -22.70 -8.35 0.52
N THR A 47 -21.42 -8.37 0.87
CA THR A 47 -20.96 -8.18 2.27
C THR A 47 -20.62 -6.72 2.57
N LYS A 48 -20.64 -5.84 1.56
CA LYS A 48 -20.41 -4.41 1.76
C LYS A 48 -21.53 -3.85 2.62
N ARG A 49 -21.16 -3.16 3.69
CA ARG A 49 -22.09 -2.37 4.50
C ARG A 49 -22.67 -1.22 3.67
N PRO A 50 -24.01 -1.05 3.59
CA PRO A 50 -24.64 0.04 2.84
C PRO A 50 -24.12 1.42 3.26
N GLU A 51 -24.04 1.65 4.57
CA GLU A 51 -23.61 2.89 5.23
C GLU A 51 -22.10 3.16 5.19
N GLY A 52 -21.29 2.20 4.68
CA GLY A 52 -19.84 2.33 4.64
C GLY A 52 -19.31 2.96 3.34
N SER A 53 -18.25 3.77 3.45
CA SER A 53 -17.53 4.33 2.30
C SER A 53 -16.98 3.22 1.39
N LEU A 54 -17.32 3.27 0.09
CA LEU A 54 -16.78 2.34 -0.91
C LEU A 54 -15.26 2.45 -0.99
N LYS A 55 -14.72 3.68 -0.95
CA LYS A 55 -13.28 3.95 -0.91
C LYS A 55 -12.62 3.25 0.27
N ALA A 56 -13.15 3.44 1.49
CA ALA A 56 -12.56 2.83 2.68
C ALA A 56 -12.55 1.29 2.59
N TRP A 57 -13.64 0.71 2.10
CA TRP A 57 -13.76 -0.74 1.93
C TRP A 57 -12.78 -1.32 0.91
N LEU A 58 -12.65 -0.68 -0.27
CA LEU A 58 -11.70 -1.09 -1.32
C LEU A 58 -10.25 -1.04 -0.83
N TYR A 59 -9.85 0.07 -0.21
CA TYR A 59 -8.48 0.22 0.29
C TYR A 59 -8.20 -0.74 1.44
N ALA A 60 -9.18 -1.03 2.29
CA ALA A 60 -9.06 -2.03 3.33
C ALA A 60 -8.85 -3.44 2.75
N ILE A 61 -9.55 -3.80 1.67
CA ILE A 61 -9.31 -5.06 0.95
C ILE A 61 -7.89 -5.07 0.37
N MET A 62 -7.50 -4.02 -0.35
CA MET A 62 -6.20 -3.89 -1.03
C MET A 62 -5.02 -3.99 -0.06
N VAL A 63 -5.06 -3.24 1.05
CA VAL A 63 -3.97 -3.23 2.05
C VAL A 63 -3.83 -4.59 2.72
N ARG A 64 -4.95 -5.24 3.09
CA ARG A 64 -4.90 -6.60 3.67
C ARG A 64 -4.30 -7.60 2.69
N GLN A 65 -4.73 -7.57 1.42
CA GLN A 65 -4.17 -8.45 0.39
C GLN A 65 -2.65 -8.26 0.25
N PHE A 66 -2.19 -7.01 0.20
CA PHE A 66 -0.78 -6.69 0.10
C PHE A 66 0.03 -7.18 1.31
N LEU A 67 -0.43 -6.86 2.53
CA LEU A 67 0.25 -7.26 3.77
C LEU A 67 0.29 -8.78 3.92
N ASP A 68 -0.79 -9.49 3.61
CA ASP A 68 -0.84 -10.94 3.66
C ASP A 68 0.05 -11.60 2.60
N GLY A 69 0.10 -11.03 1.40
CA GLY A 69 1.03 -11.43 0.34
C GLY A 69 2.49 -11.31 0.79
N ARG A 70 2.86 -10.18 1.39
CA ARG A 70 4.21 -9.95 1.94
C ARG A 70 4.56 -10.90 3.07
N ARG A 71 3.63 -11.14 4.00
CA ARG A 71 3.82 -12.12 5.09
C ARG A 71 4.03 -13.52 4.53
N ARG A 72 3.25 -13.92 3.51
CA ARG A 72 3.39 -15.22 2.84
C ARG A 72 4.75 -15.34 2.14
N ALA A 73 5.15 -14.35 1.35
CA ALA A 73 6.45 -14.32 0.68
C ALA A 73 7.61 -14.43 1.69
N GLY A 74 7.53 -13.71 2.81
CA GLY A 74 8.53 -13.80 3.88
C GLY A 74 8.59 -15.18 4.54
N ARG A 75 7.46 -15.89 4.71
CA ARG A 75 7.44 -17.27 5.21
C ARG A 75 8.05 -18.24 4.21
N VAL A 76 7.70 -18.13 2.93
CA VAL A 76 8.25 -18.97 1.86
C VAL A 76 9.76 -18.80 1.76
N ARG A 77 10.25 -17.56 1.80
CA ARG A 77 11.69 -17.28 1.78
C ARG A 77 12.42 -17.95 2.93
N ARG A 78 11.92 -17.81 4.16
CA ARG A 78 12.52 -18.47 5.33
C ARG A 78 12.53 -19.99 5.22
N LEU A 79 11.48 -20.55 4.61
CA LEU A 79 11.40 -22.00 4.37
C LEU A 79 12.44 -22.46 3.36
N LEU A 80 12.58 -21.75 2.24
CA LEU A 80 13.60 -22.04 1.22
C LEU A 80 15.02 -21.94 1.80
N GLU A 81 15.28 -20.88 2.57
CA GLU A 81 16.55 -20.70 3.30
C GLU A 81 16.83 -21.88 4.25
N ALA A 82 15.82 -22.38 4.96
CA ALA A 82 15.94 -23.55 5.82
C ALA A 82 16.25 -24.86 5.06
N PHE A 83 15.86 -24.94 3.78
CA PHE A 83 16.18 -26.06 2.89
C PHE A 83 17.49 -25.85 2.11
N GLY A 84 18.28 -24.83 2.44
CA GLY A 84 19.53 -24.52 1.74
C GLY A 84 19.31 -23.93 0.33
N VAL A 85 18.06 -23.69 -0.06
CA VAL A 85 17.71 -22.98 -1.29
C VAL A 85 17.78 -21.50 -1.01
N ARG A 86 18.92 -20.88 -1.31
CA ARG A 86 18.95 -19.43 -1.46
C ARG A 86 18.20 -19.12 -2.75
N ALA A 87 17.21 -18.24 -2.67
CA ALA A 87 16.66 -17.62 -3.86
C ALA A 87 17.77 -16.74 -4.47
N GLU A 88 18.57 -17.30 -5.36
CA GLU A 88 19.44 -16.55 -6.26
C GLU A 88 18.53 -15.79 -7.23
N GLY A 89 18.22 -14.54 -6.91
CA GLY A 89 17.24 -13.78 -7.69
C GLY A 89 16.75 -12.45 -7.13
N GLU A 90 17.32 -11.95 -6.03
CA GLU A 90 17.18 -10.54 -5.64
C GLU A 90 18.57 -9.97 -5.32
N HIS A 91 19.52 -10.09 -6.26
CA HIS A 91 20.35 -8.91 -6.49
C HIS A 91 19.39 -7.88 -7.09
N PRO A 92 19.14 -6.72 -6.46
CA PRO A 92 18.47 -5.63 -7.15
C PRO A 92 19.45 -5.20 -8.23
N GLY A 93 19.33 -5.83 -9.40
CA GLY A 93 20.13 -5.55 -10.57
C GLY A 93 20.08 -4.07 -10.83
N GLU A 94 21.24 -3.54 -11.18
CA GLU A 94 21.55 -2.13 -11.42
C GLU A 94 20.73 -1.52 -12.59
N GLU A 95 19.67 -2.20 -13.07
CA GLU A 95 18.66 -1.75 -14.04
C GLU A 95 17.36 -1.23 -13.42
N ALA A 96 16.94 -1.70 -12.23
CA ALA A 96 15.83 -1.07 -11.48
C ALA A 96 16.24 0.31 -10.92
N VAL A 97 17.52 0.63 -11.08
CA VAL A 97 18.20 1.85 -10.64
C VAL A 97 17.88 3.07 -11.54
N LEU A 98 17.23 2.89 -12.70
CA LEU A 98 16.87 4.00 -13.59
C LEU A 98 15.38 4.37 -13.66
N ALA A 99 14.46 3.56 -13.09
CA ALA A 99 13.09 4.03 -12.81
C ALA A 99 13.02 4.89 -11.52
N ARG A 100 14.14 5.53 -11.18
CA ARG A 100 14.58 5.95 -9.84
C ARG A 100 14.58 7.47 -9.64
N SER A 101 13.54 8.14 -10.09
CA SER A 101 13.20 9.50 -9.64
C SER A 101 11.68 9.57 -9.61
N SER A 102 11.00 9.39 -8.46
CA SER A 102 10.87 10.41 -7.42
C SER A 102 10.28 9.89 -6.08
N LEU A 103 10.78 8.79 -5.47
CA LEU A 103 10.30 8.31 -4.15
C LEU A 103 11.39 8.10 -3.07
N GLY A 104 12.50 8.86 -3.14
CA GLY A 104 13.70 8.79 -2.27
C GLY A 104 13.52 8.24 -0.84
N ALA A 105 13.45 9.11 0.16
CA ALA A 105 13.27 8.75 1.57
C ALA A 105 12.04 7.86 1.86
N PHE A 106 10.97 7.94 1.06
CA PHE A 106 9.71 7.23 1.32
C PHE A 106 9.87 5.72 1.17
N ASP A 107 10.63 5.30 0.17
CA ASP A 107 10.87 3.89 -0.14
C ASP A 107 11.66 3.14 0.94
N LYS A 108 12.47 3.89 1.71
CA LYS A 108 13.26 3.36 2.83
C LYS A 108 12.42 3.09 4.08
N LEU A 109 11.19 3.57 4.14
CA LEU A 109 10.28 3.30 5.25
C LEU A 109 9.84 1.83 5.26
N SER A 110 9.53 1.31 6.44
CA SER A 110 8.88 0.00 6.55
C SER A 110 7.52 0.01 5.84
N VAL A 111 7.09 -1.16 5.35
CA VAL A 111 5.80 -1.34 4.68
C VAL A 111 4.64 -0.80 5.54
N ASP A 112 4.66 -1.10 6.85
CA ASP A 112 3.62 -0.66 7.78
C ASP A 112 3.59 0.87 7.95
N HIS A 113 4.76 1.52 7.92
CA HIS A 113 4.87 2.98 7.96
C HIS A 113 4.36 3.62 6.66
N ARG A 114 4.71 3.07 5.50
CA ARG A 114 4.20 3.54 4.20
C ARG A 114 2.69 3.43 4.13
N ALA A 115 2.14 2.27 4.51
CA ALA A 115 0.71 2.02 4.46
C ALA A 115 -0.08 3.01 5.32
N VAL A 116 0.34 3.24 6.58
CA VAL A 116 -0.38 4.20 7.45
C VAL A 116 -0.25 5.65 6.97
N LEU A 117 0.93 6.04 6.44
CA LEU A 117 1.13 7.38 5.88
C LEU A 117 0.26 7.62 4.66
N LEU A 118 0.24 6.68 3.71
CA LEU A 118 -0.57 6.80 2.49
C LEU A 118 -2.06 6.87 2.83
N LEU A 119 -2.56 5.97 3.68
CA LEU A 119 -3.98 5.96 4.06
C LEU A 119 -4.42 7.28 4.70
N VAL A 120 -3.67 7.78 5.68
CA VAL A 120 -4.09 8.97 6.44
C VAL A 120 -3.76 10.26 5.70
N THR A 121 -2.54 10.39 5.17
CA THR A 121 -2.01 11.67 4.69
C THR A 121 -2.28 11.91 3.21
N VAL A 122 -2.29 10.85 2.40
CA VAL A 122 -2.55 10.96 0.95
C VAL A 122 -4.02 10.72 0.65
N GLU A 123 -4.59 9.64 1.22
CA GLU A 123 -5.96 9.24 0.92
C GLU A 123 -7.01 9.89 1.84
N GLY A 124 -6.59 10.55 2.91
CA GLY A 124 -7.44 11.33 3.81
C GLY A 124 -8.29 10.48 4.77
N PHE A 125 -7.90 9.24 5.05
CA PHE A 125 -8.66 8.36 5.93
C PHE A 125 -8.62 8.88 7.36
N SER A 126 -9.75 8.80 8.05
CA SER A 126 -9.78 8.95 9.51
C SER A 126 -8.92 7.86 10.17
N TYR A 127 -8.49 8.09 11.41
CA TYR A 127 -7.75 7.07 12.15
C TYR A 127 -8.55 5.79 12.35
N GLN A 128 -9.89 5.89 12.44
CA GLN A 128 -10.76 4.73 12.56
C GLN A 128 -10.86 3.93 11.26
N GLU A 129 -10.98 4.59 10.11
CA GLU A 129 -10.95 3.90 8.80
C GLU A 129 -9.58 3.27 8.53
N ALA A 130 -8.49 3.96 8.86
CA ALA A 130 -7.14 3.42 8.74
C ALA A 130 -6.93 2.20 9.65
N ALA A 131 -7.47 2.23 10.88
CA ALA A 131 -7.43 1.11 11.81
C ALA A 131 -8.16 -0.12 11.25
N GLN A 132 -9.35 0.09 10.69
CA GLN A 132 -10.12 -0.96 10.03
C GLN A 132 -9.42 -1.50 8.77
N ALA A 133 -8.76 -0.64 8.00
CA ALA A 133 -8.04 -1.03 6.79
C ALA A 133 -6.78 -1.86 7.10
N LEU A 134 -6.04 -1.46 8.13
CA LEU A 134 -4.81 -2.11 8.57
C LEU A 134 -5.06 -3.30 9.50
N ASP A 135 -6.29 -3.48 9.97
CA ASP A 135 -6.69 -4.49 10.96
C ASP A 135 -5.86 -4.40 12.26
N VAL A 136 -5.80 -3.19 12.82
CA VAL A 136 -5.07 -2.88 14.06
C VAL A 136 -5.85 -1.93 14.96
N PRO A 137 -5.55 -1.86 16.28
CA PRO A 137 -6.17 -0.86 17.16
C PRO A 137 -5.91 0.58 16.72
N ILE A 138 -6.85 1.50 16.99
CA ILE A 138 -6.69 2.92 16.66
C ILE A 138 -5.47 3.57 17.32
N GLY A 139 -5.13 3.17 18.56
CA GLY A 139 -3.90 3.62 19.24
C GLY A 139 -2.63 3.15 18.52
N THR A 140 -2.68 1.98 17.87
CA THR A 140 -1.58 1.49 17.01
C THR A 140 -1.44 2.35 15.76
N VAL A 141 -2.55 2.79 15.15
CA VAL A 141 -2.52 3.73 14.01
C VAL A 141 -1.84 5.03 14.43
N MET A 142 -2.26 5.63 15.54
CA MET A 142 -1.69 6.90 16.03
C MET A 142 -0.19 6.79 16.29
N SER A 143 0.23 5.80 17.08
CA SER A 143 1.64 5.62 17.43
C SER A 143 2.51 5.20 16.24
N ARG A 144 1.96 4.43 15.28
CA ARG A 144 2.66 4.06 14.05
C ARG A 144 2.79 5.24 13.10
N LEU A 145 1.76 6.09 13.02
CA LEU A 145 1.79 7.29 12.18
C LEU A 145 2.81 8.32 12.68
N SER A 146 2.92 8.55 14.00
CA SER A 146 3.96 9.44 14.55
C SER A 146 5.35 8.93 14.19
N ARG A 147 5.63 7.65 14.48
CA ARG A 147 6.91 7.00 14.15
C ARG A 147 7.21 7.00 12.66
N ALA A 148 6.20 6.81 11.81
CA ALA A 148 6.35 6.88 10.37
C ALA A 148 6.73 8.29 9.89
N ARG A 149 6.13 9.34 10.48
CA ARG A 149 6.47 10.74 10.17
C ARG A 149 7.89 11.10 10.63
N GLU A 150 8.27 10.67 11.83
CA GLU A 150 9.63 10.87 12.36
C GLU A 150 10.67 10.18 11.48
N ALA A 151 10.44 8.91 11.13
CA ALA A 151 11.33 8.16 10.24
C ALA A 151 11.44 8.83 8.86
N TYR A 152 10.31 9.31 8.31
CA TYR A 152 10.32 9.99 7.01
C TYR A 152 11.11 11.30 7.07
N ARG A 153 10.89 12.12 8.11
CA ARG A 153 11.64 13.37 8.32
C ARG A 153 13.14 13.13 8.42
N ALA A 154 13.56 12.18 9.24
CA ALA A 154 14.97 11.83 9.40
C ALA A 154 15.63 11.44 8.06
N LEU A 155 14.90 10.69 7.22
CA LEU A 155 15.40 10.29 5.90
C LEU A 155 15.45 11.46 4.90
N THR A 156 14.49 12.39 4.95
CA THR A 156 14.47 13.59 4.09
C THR A 156 15.38 14.72 4.56
N GLU A 157 15.75 14.75 5.84
CA GLU A 157 16.70 15.73 6.39
C GLU A 157 18.15 15.26 6.20
N ALA A 158 18.38 13.94 6.17
CA ALA A 158 19.68 13.33 5.88
C ALA A 158 20.03 13.29 4.38
N GLU A 159 19.04 13.42 3.49
CA GLU A 159 19.24 13.60 2.04
C GLU A 159 19.03 15.08 1.68
N PRO A 160 19.95 15.77 0.97
CA PRO A 160 19.62 17.09 0.43
C PRO A 160 18.41 16.93 -0.51
N ALA A 161 17.31 17.59 -0.15
CA ALA A 161 15.97 17.29 -0.64
C ALA A 161 15.82 17.27 -2.18
N PRO A 162 15.18 16.25 -2.76
CA PRO A 162 14.54 16.37 -4.06
C PRO A 162 13.00 16.49 -3.94
N ALA A 163 12.50 17.47 -4.70
CA ALA A 163 11.17 17.66 -5.30
C ALA A 163 9.90 17.20 -4.55
N ARG A 164 9.10 18.20 -4.17
CA ARG A 164 7.71 18.12 -3.70
C ARG A 164 6.86 17.17 -4.55
N ILE A 165 6.19 16.22 -3.89
CA ILE A 165 5.16 15.35 -4.47
C ILE A 165 4.07 16.24 -5.08
N ARG A 166 4.01 16.27 -6.41
CA ARG A 166 3.04 17.06 -7.17
C ARG A 166 1.69 16.34 -7.09
N ARG A 167 0.70 16.95 -6.42
CA ARG A 167 -0.69 16.48 -6.47
C ARG A 167 -1.15 16.52 -7.92
N VAL A 168 -1.45 15.35 -8.48
CA VAL A 168 -2.08 15.22 -9.79
C VAL A 168 -3.50 15.78 -9.66
N LYS A 169 -3.78 16.81 -10.46
CA LYS A 169 -5.07 17.49 -10.55
C LYS A 169 -5.99 16.73 -11.50
#